data_AF-A0A3C1KDM9-F1
#
_entry.id   AF-A0A3C1KDM9-F1
#
_cell.length_a   1.000
_cell.length_b   1.000
_cell.length_c   1.000
_cell.angle_alpha   90.00
_cell.angle_beta   90.00
_cell.angle_gamma   90.00
#
_symmetry.space_group_name_H-M   'P 1'
#
loop_
_entity.id
_entity.type
_entity.pdbx_description
1 polymer ?
#
loop_
_entity_poly.entity_id
_entity_poly.type
_entity_poly.pdbx_seq_one_letter_code
_entity_poly.pdbx_strand_id
1 'polypeptide(L)'
;MRLVIARCSVDYSGRLNAHLPLATRLLVHKGDGSLLVHSDGGSYKPLNWMSPPCTLAVEEVDEDAAASGVIEQWRVTHQKSGDALVVKLYEVLHDSSHELGIDPGLQKDGVEADLQRLLAEQVDVIGEGLTLVRREFPTAIGPVDLLLRNPEGGTIAVEVKRRGDIDGVEQLTRYLELLGRDPHLAPVTGVFAAQEIKPQAR
;
A
#
# COMPACT_ATOMS: atom_id res chain seq x y z
N MET A 1 -0.81 18.17 -9.89
CA MET A 1 -0.19 16.92 -10.38
C MET A 1 0.77 17.27 -11.50
N ARG A 2 2.03 16.82 -11.46
CA ARG A 2 3.01 17.01 -12.53
C ARG A 2 3.37 15.64 -13.13
N LEU A 3 3.32 15.53 -14.45
CA LEU A 3 3.63 14.33 -15.22
C LEU A 3 4.86 14.60 -16.07
N VAL A 4 5.94 13.85 -15.84
CA VAL A 4 7.19 14.02 -16.57
C VAL A 4 7.60 12.71 -17.20
N ILE A 5 7.81 12.70 -18.52
CA ILE A 5 8.45 11.59 -19.23
C ILE A 5 9.88 12.01 -19.49
N ALA A 6 10.84 11.26 -18.95
CA ALA A 6 12.24 11.61 -19.02
C ALA A 6 13.15 10.38 -19.10
N ARG A 7 14.30 10.55 -19.76
CA ARG A 7 15.43 9.63 -19.58
C ARG A 7 16.05 9.93 -18.23
N CYS A 8 15.96 8.99 -17.31
CA CYS A 8 16.42 9.19 -15.94
C CYS A 8 17.01 7.92 -15.33
N SER A 9 17.80 8.09 -14.27
CA SER A 9 18.13 7.05 -13.30
C SER A 9 17.56 7.44 -11.94
N VAL A 10 17.33 6.45 -11.07
CA VAL A 10 16.75 6.68 -9.75
C VAL A 10 17.49 5.88 -8.69
N ASP A 11 17.89 6.54 -7.61
CA ASP A 11 18.47 5.92 -6.44
C ASP A 11 17.53 6.11 -5.24
N TYR A 12 17.20 5.02 -4.58
CA TYR A 12 16.52 5.03 -3.29
C TYR A 12 17.53 4.77 -2.18
N SER A 13 17.48 5.59 -1.13
CA SER A 13 18.25 5.40 0.10
C SER A 13 17.32 5.52 1.31
N GLY A 14 17.43 4.58 2.25
CA GLY A 14 16.55 4.53 3.41
C GLY A 14 16.63 3.19 4.12
N ARG A 15 15.47 2.57 4.36
CA ARG A 15 15.37 1.22 4.97
C ARG A 15 16.02 0.11 4.14
N LEU A 16 16.21 0.36 2.85
CA LEU A 16 16.99 -0.44 1.93
C LEU A 16 17.66 0.49 0.92
N ASN A 17 18.52 -0.05 0.08
CA ASN A 17 19.04 0.67 -1.08
C ASN A 17 18.48 0.02 -2.36
N ALA A 18 18.03 0.84 -3.30
CA ALA A 18 17.60 0.36 -4.60
C ALA A 18 18.07 1.32 -5.70
N HIS A 19 18.41 0.76 -6.86
CA HIS A 19 18.88 1.50 -8.01
C HIS A 19 18.07 1.11 -9.25
N LEU A 20 17.58 2.12 -9.96
CA LEU A 20 16.99 1.99 -11.28
C LEU A 20 17.97 2.59 -12.31
N PRO A 21 18.52 1.77 -13.23
CA PRO A 21 19.50 2.22 -14.22
C PRO A 21 18.88 3.20 -15.22
N LEU A 22 19.70 3.91 -15.99
CA LEU A 22 19.24 4.89 -16.98
C LEU A 22 18.23 4.28 -17.97
N ALA A 23 17.01 4.83 -18.01
CA ALA A 23 15.96 4.45 -18.96
C ALA A 23 14.93 5.57 -19.10
N THR A 24 14.09 5.51 -20.13
CA THR A 24 12.91 6.38 -20.24
C THR A 24 11.83 5.92 -19.27
N ARG A 25 11.32 6.84 -18.44
CA ARG A 25 10.31 6.55 -17.42
C ARG A 25 9.26 7.64 -17.33
N LEU A 26 8.09 7.27 -16.83
CA LEU A 26 7.07 8.21 -16.38
C LEU A 26 7.26 8.50 -14.90
N LEU A 27 7.43 9.77 -14.56
CA LEU A 27 7.48 10.31 -13.22
C LEU A 27 6.14 11.00 -12.93
N VAL A 28 5.45 10.55 -11.90
CA VAL A 28 4.18 11.13 -11.44
C VAL A 28 4.43 11.80 -10.10
N HIS A 29 4.52 13.14 -10.10
CA HIS A 29 4.66 13.93 -8.88
C HIS A 29 3.31 14.52 -8.48
N LYS A 30 2.77 14.06 -7.35
CA LYS A 30 1.43 14.42 -6.88
C LYS A 30 1.43 15.69 -6.05
N GLY A 31 0.25 16.26 -5.83
CA GLY A 31 0.08 17.47 -5.02
C GLY A 31 0.38 17.29 -3.53
N ASP A 32 0.39 16.06 -3.04
CA ASP A 32 0.76 15.71 -1.66
C ASP A 32 2.29 15.49 -1.48
N GLY A 33 3.08 15.76 -2.53
CA GLY A 33 4.52 15.60 -2.57
C GLY A 33 5.00 14.21 -2.98
N SER A 34 4.10 13.22 -3.09
CA SER A 34 4.49 11.87 -3.47
C SER A 34 5.03 11.79 -4.89
N LEU A 35 5.98 10.88 -5.09
CA LEU A 35 6.58 10.59 -6.39
C LEU A 35 6.43 9.11 -6.71
N LEU A 36 5.97 8.80 -7.92
CA LEU A 36 5.91 7.45 -8.46
C LEU A 36 6.73 7.36 -9.74
N VAL A 37 7.50 6.27 -9.88
CA VAL A 37 8.38 6.02 -11.02
C VAL A 37 7.87 4.78 -11.76
N HIS A 38 7.44 4.96 -13.02
CA HIS A 38 6.84 3.91 -13.85
C HIS A 38 7.67 3.62 -15.10
N SER A 39 7.55 2.38 -15.58
CA SER A 39 7.94 1.94 -16.92
C SER A 39 6.72 1.40 -17.65
N ASP A 40 6.85 1.17 -18.96
CA ASP A 40 5.78 0.58 -19.79
C ASP A 40 5.46 -0.89 -19.41
N GLY A 41 6.43 -1.60 -18.82
CA GLY A 41 6.26 -2.98 -18.34
C GLY A 41 6.44 -3.10 -16.83
N GLY A 42 6.28 -4.32 -16.29
CA GLY A 42 6.68 -4.64 -14.91
C GLY A 42 5.56 -4.68 -13.86
N SER A 43 4.28 -4.61 -14.27
CA SER A 43 3.04 -4.60 -13.46
C SER A 43 2.34 -3.23 -13.46
N TYR A 44 1.10 -3.17 -12.92
CA TYR A 44 0.34 -1.94 -12.72
C TYR A 44 0.91 -1.05 -11.60
N LYS A 45 1.86 -1.57 -10.81
CA LYS A 45 2.51 -0.87 -9.69
C LYS A 45 3.72 -0.06 -10.18
N PRO A 46 4.07 1.07 -9.53
CA PRO A 46 5.33 1.76 -9.80
C PRO A 46 6.54 0.87 -9.47
N LEU A 47 7.64 1.06 -10.21
CA LEU A 47 8.93 0.41 -9.94
C LEU A 47 9.56 0.90 -8.64
N ASN A 48 9.39 2.18 -8.34
CA ASN A 48 9.82 2.80 -7.09
C ASN A 48 8.93 4.00 -6.77
N TRP A 49 8.78 4.31 -5.48
CA TRP A 49 7.89 5.40 -5.05
C TRP A 49 8.30 5.96 -3.69
N MET A 50 7.88 7.20 -3.43
CA MET A 50 7.88 7.80 -2.09
C MET A 50 6.45 8.21 -1.74
N SER A 51 5.93 7.71 -0.63
CA SER A 51 4.61 8.08 -0.11
C SER A 51 4.67 9.38 0.70
N PRO A 52 3.55 10.13 0.83
CA PRO A 52 3.52 11.29 1.71
C PRO A 52 3.62 10.87 3.19
N PRO A 53 4.06 11.77 4.09
CA PRO A 53 4.49 13.14 3.82
C PRO A 53 5.91 13.17 3.26
N CYS A 54 6.10 13.77 2.09
CA CYS A 54 7.41 13.97 1.49
C CYS A 54 7.49 15.30 0.74
N THR A 55 8.71 15.76 0.51
CA THR A 55 8.99 17.03 -0.17
C THR A 55 9.95 16.79 -1.31
N LEU A 56 9.65 17.40 -2.47
CA LEU A 56 10.56 17.45 -3.61
C LEU A 56 11.41 18.72 -3.53
N ALA A 57 12.72 18.56 -3.64
CA ALA A 57 13.68 19.64 -3.88
C ALA A 57 14.39 19.38 -5.21
N VAL A 58 14.60 20.45 -5.99
CA VAL A 58 15.52 20.42 -7.13
C VAL A 58 16.89 20.77 -6.57
N GLU A 59 17.85 19.86 -6.70
CA GLU A 59 19.21 20.02 -6.19
C GLU A 59 20.13 20.53 -7.31
N GLU A 60 21.19 21.24 -6.92
CA GLU A 60 22.28 21.56 -7.84
C GLU A 60 22.92 20.27 -8.35
N VAL A 61 23.14 20.21 -9.66
CA VAL A 61 23.85 19.10 -10.30
C VAL A 61 25.34 19.37 -10.15
N ASP A 62 26.06 18.48 -9.48
CA ASP A 62 27.52 18.58 -9.33
C ASP A 62 28.26 18.39 -10.67
N GLU A 63 29.53 18.79 -10.72
CA GLU A 63 30.33 18.77 -11.95
C GLU A 63 30.45 17.36 -12.54
N ASP A 64 30.56 16.32 -11.71
CA ASP A 64 30.68 14.93 -12.15
C ASP A 64 29.37 14.42 -12.76
N ALA A 65 28.24 14.71 -12.15
CA ALA A 65 26.91 14.38 -12.66
C ALA A 65 26.61 15.14 -13.95
N ALA A 66 26.97 16.42 -14.03
CA ALA A 66 26.83 17.22 -15.24
C ALA A 66 27.70 16.66 -16.38
N ALA A 67 28.95 16.28 -16.10
CA ALA A 67 29.84 15.62 -17.06
C ALA A 67 29.29 14.25 -17.52
N SER A 68 28.50 13.60 -16.67
CA SER A 68 27.77 12.36 -17.00
C SER A 68 26.52 12.59 -17.85
N GLY A 69 26.14 13.84 -18.12
CA GLY A 69 24.97 14.21 -18.91
C GLY A 69 23.68 14.43 -18.10
N VAL A 70 23.77 14.57 -16.77
CA VAL A 70 22.61 14.95 -15.94
C VAL A 70 22.33 16.44 -16.13
N ILE A 71 21.07 16.77 -16.45
CA ILE A 71 20.61 18.15 -16.66
C ILE A 71 19.84 18.70 -15.47
N GLU A 72 19.27 17.83 -14.64
CA GLU A 72 18.51 18.21 -13.44
C GLU A 72 18.50 17.05 -12.44
N GLN A 73 18.53 17.36 -11.14
CA GLN A 73 18.44 16.36 -10.07
C GLN A 73 17.29 16.70 -9.13
N TRP A 74 16.40 15.73 -8.90
CA TRP A 74 15.35 15.83 -7.89
C TRP A 74 15.70 14.99 -6.68
N ARG A 75 15.47 15.51 -5.48
CA ARG A 75 15.43 14.74 -4.25
C ARG A 75 14.03 14.80 -3.66
N VAL A 76 13.41 13.62 -3.50
CA VAL A 76 12.14 13.46 -2.78
C VAL A 76 12.40 12.78 -1.45
N THR A 77 12.20 13.50 -0.35
CA THR A 77 12.53 13.02 1.01
C THR A 77 11.27 12.82 1.83
N HIS A 78 11.12 11.63 2.43
CA HIS A 78 10.07 11.37 3.40
C HIS A 78 10.36 12.08 4.72
N GLN A 79 9.43 12.93 5.16
CA GLN A 79 9.68 13.86 6.26
C GLN A 79 9.87 13.18 7.62
N LYS A 80 9.35 11.96 7.80
CA LYS A 80 9.44 11.25 9.09
C LYS A 80 10.60 10.28 9.19
N SER A 81 10.92 9.57 8.10
CA SER A 81 11.98 8.55 8.12
C SER A 81 13.30 9.05 7.56
N GLY A 82 13.30 10.14 6.79
CA GLY A 82 14.48 10.60 6.07
C GLY A 82 14.81 9.78 4.82
N ASP A 83 14.02 8.74 4.51
CA ASP A 83 14.17 7.96 3.27
C ASP A 83 14.09 8.91 2.06
N ALA A 84 14.96 8.74 1.07
CA ALA A 84 15.08 9.65 -0.07
C ALA A 84 15.12 8.92 -1.41
N LEU A 85 14.39 9.47 -2.39
CA LEU A 85 14.52 9.17 -3.81
C LEU A 85 15.29 10.28 -4.50
N VAL A 86 16.41 9.94 -5.14
CA VAL A 86 17.18 10.84 -5.99
C VAL A 86 16.92 10.46 -7.45
N VAL A 87 16.31 11.36 -8.21
CA VAL A 87 16.07 11.19 -9.64
C VAL A 87 17.05 12.07 -10.40
N LYS A 88 17.88 11.47 -11.25
CA LYS A 88 18.78 12.20 -12.15
C LYS A 88 18.16 12.22 -13.54
N LEU A 89 17.82 13.40 -14.04
CA LEU A 89 17.25 13.60 -15.36
C LEU A 89 18.38 13.86 -16.36
N TYR A 90 18.36 13.14 -17.48
CA TYR A 90 19.32 13.30 -18.58
C TYR A 90 18.67 13.96 -19.79
N GLU A 91 17.36 13.77 -19.96
CA GLU A 91 16.57 14.36 -21.03
C GLU A 91 15.10 14.39 -20.59
N VAL A 92 14.43 15.52 -20.77
CA VAL A 92 12.99 15.65 -20.54
C VAL A 92 12.28 15.59 -21.88
N LEU A 93 11.50 14.52 -22.09
CA LEU A 93 10.73 14.28 -23.33
C LEU A 93 9.34 14.92 -23.27
N HIS A 94 8.76 14.99 -22.06
CA HIS A 94 7.48 15.63 -21.82
C HIS A 94 7.41 16.11 -20.37
N ASP A 95 6.82 17.29 -20.15
CA ASP A 95 6.53 17.84 -18.83
C ASP A 95 5.20 18.59 -18.89
N SER A 96 4.22 18.14 -18.11
CA SER A 96 2.92 18.81 -18.00
C SER A 96 2.43 18.84 -16.55
N SER A 97 1.66 19.89 -16.24
CA SER A 97 1.08 20.10 -14.91
C SER A 97 -0.42 20.31 -15.02
N HIS A 98 -1.16 19.67 -14.10
CA HIS A 98 -2.62 19.63 -14.07
C HIS A 98 -3.15 19.81 -12.65
N GLU A 99 -4.20 20.61 -12.51
CA GLU A 99 -5.00 20.69 -11.28
C GLU A 99 -6.16 19.70 -11.38
N LEU A 100 -6.21 18.73 -10.46
CA LEU A 100 -7.26 17.70 -10.45
C LEU A 100 -8.49 18.12 -9.62
N GLY A 101 -8.41 19.25 -8.90
CA GLY A 101 -9.46 19.71 -8.01
C GLY A 101 -9.59 18.88 -6.74
N ILE A 102 -10.78 18.93 -6.13
CA ILE A 102 -11.11 18.18 -4.91
C ILE A 102 -11.53 16.77 -5.30
N ASP A 103 -10.83 15.76 -4.78
CA ASP A 103 -11.18 14.37 -4.96
C ASP A 103 -12.35 13.99 -4.02
N PRO A 104 -13.50 13.48 -4.54
CA PRO A 104 -14.63 13.09 -3.71
C PRO A 104 -14.41 11.78 -2.93
N GLY A 105 -13.27 11.12 -3.14
CA GLY A 105 -12.91 9.83 -2.58
C GLY A 105 -13.37 8.66 -3.45
N LEU A 106 -12.64 7.54 -3.35
CA LEU A 106 -13.08 6.26 -3.89
C LEU A 106 -14.36 5.82 -3.16
N GLN A 107 -15.47 5.75 -3.89
CA GLN A 107 -16.69 5.12 -3.39
C GLN A 107 -16.59 3.62 -3.63
N LYS A 108 -16.49 2.85 -2.55
CA LYS A 108 -16.62 1.39 -2.60
C LYS A 108 -18.08 1.03 -2.43
N ASP A 109 -18.62 0.24 -3.35
CA ASP A 109 -19.95 -0.34 -3.21
C ASP A 109 -20.00 -1.06 -1.86
N GLY A 110 -20.85 -0.62 -0.94
CA GLY A 110 -20.87 -1.03 0.47
C GLY A 110 -21.12 -2.51 0.74
N VAL A 111 -21.06 -3.38 -0.28
CA VAL A 111 -21.24 -4.83 -0.21
C VAL A 111 -20.31 -5.45 0.83
N GLU A 112 -19.05 -5.04 0.93
CA GLU A 112 -18.14 -5.59 1.95
C GLU A 112 -18.52 -5.14 3.36
N ALA A 113 -18.92 -3.87 3.53
CA ALA A 113 -19.41 -3.35 4.79
C ALA A 113 -20.75 -4.03 5.21
N ASP A 114 -21.62 -4.31 4.25
CA ASP A 114 -22.86 -5.05 4.45
C ASP A 114 -22.59 -6.52 4.77
N LEU A 115 -21.66 -7.18 4.08
CA LEU A 115 -21.25 -8.56 4.39
C LEU A 115 -20.66 -8.65 5.79
N GLN A 116 -19.80 -7.71 6.17
CA GLN A 116 -19.26 -7.63 7.52
C GLN A 116 -20.38 -7.43 8.55
N ARG A 117 -21.31 -6.51 8.30
CA ARG A 117 -22.45 -6.26 9.20
C ARG A 117 -23.32 -7.52 9.35
N LEU A 118 -23.68 -8.17 8.24
CA LEU A 118 -24.51 -9.38 8.23
C LEU A 118 -23.84 -10.55 8.94
N LEU A 119 -22.52 -10.75 8.74
CA LEU A 119 -21.75 -11.77 9.45
C LEU A 119 -21.63 -11.46 10.95
N ALA A 120 -21.49 -10.19 11.32
CA ALA A 120 -21.45 -9.77 12.72
C ALA A 120 -22.78 -10.03 13.45
N GLU A 121 -23.90 -9.89 12.74
CA GLU A 121 -25.25 -10.19 13.25
C GLU A 121 -25.53 -11.70 13.37
N GLN A 122 -24.77 -12.53 12.64
CA GLN A 122 -25.01 -13.97 12.51
C GLN A 122 -23.70 -14.76 12.61
N VAL A 123 -22.91 -14.53 13.65
CA VAL A 123 -21.59 -15.17 13.81
C VAL A 123 -21.65 -16.70 13.85
N ASP A 124 -22.81 -17.28 14.17
CA ASP A 124 -23.06 -18.72 14.15
C ASP A 124 -22.87 -19.35 12.76
N VAL A 125 -22.97 -18.58 11.67
CA VAL A 125 -22.66 -19.09 10.31
C VAL A 125 -21.18 -19.39 10.11
N ILE A 126 -20.32 -18.81 10.96
CA ILE A 126 -18.87 -19.04 10.96
C ILE A 126 -18.54 -20.26 11.83
N GLY A 127 -19.23 -20.42 12.96
CA GLY A 127 -19.06 -21.54 13.87
C GLY A 127 -19.99 -21.44 15.07
N GLU A 128 -20.32 -22.59 15.66
CA GLU A 128 -21.27 -22.67 16.76
C GLU A 128 -20.71 -22.06 18.06
N GLY A 129 -21.54 -21.28 18.76
CA GLY A 129 -21.20 -20.72 20.08
C GLY A 129 -20.18 -19.58 20.04
N LEU A 130 -19.79 -19.11 18.85
CA LEU A 130 -18.92 -17.95 18.70
C LEU A 130 -19.65 -16.68 19.17
N THR A 131 -18.90 -15.75 19.74
CA THR A 131 -19.44 -14.44 20.11
C THR A 131 -18.61 -13.31 19.52
N LEU A 132 -19.28 -12.26 19.04
CA LEU A 132 -18.61 -11.10 18.49
C LEU A 132 -17.89 -10.33 19.61
N VAL A 133 -16.57 -10.17 19.49
CA VAL A 133 -15.80 -9.25 20.35
C VAL A 133 -15.98 -7.84 19.83
N ARG A 134 -15.67 -7.63 18.54
CA ARG A 134 -15.69 -6.31 17.92
C ARG A 134 -15.66 -6.41 16.39
N ARG A 135 -16.37 -5.51 15.73
CA ARG A 135 -16.19 -5.19 14.29
C ARG A 135 -15.08 -4.18 14.13
N GLU A 136 -14.32 -4.26 13.05
CA GLU A 136 -13.20 -3.36 12.77
C GLU A 136 -12.23 -3.31 13.97
N PHE A 137 -11.79 -4.49 14.42
CA PHE A 137 -10.92 -4.60 15.59
C PHE A 137 -9.57 -3.93 15.28
N PRO A 138 -9.20 -2.85 15.99
CA PRO A 138 -8.07 -2.03 15.60
C PRO A 138 -6.74 -2.77 15.79
N THR A 139 -5.84 -2.67 14.81
CA THR A 139 -4.46 -3.16 14.91
C THR A 139 -3.47 -2.12 14.36
N ALA A 140 -2.17 -2.37 14.57
CA ALA A 140 -1.11 -1.51 14.04
C ALA A 140 -1.00 -1.52 12.50
N ILE A 141 -1.61 -2.50 11.82
CA ILE A 141 -1.53 -2.67 10.36
C ILE A 141 -2.88 -2.48 9.66
N GLY A 142 -3.86 -1.92 10.36
CA GLY A 142 -5.25 -1.79 9.91
C GLY A 142 -6.22 -2.67 10.70
N PRO A 143 -7.52 -2.40 10.64
CA PRO A 143 -8.52 -3.16 11.39
C PRO A 143 -8.75 -4.56 10.81
N VAL A 144 -9.00 -5.53 11.69
CA VAL A 144 -9.58 -6.83 11.31
C VAL A 144 -11.08 -6.68 11.20
N ASP A 145 -11.71 -7.20 10.14
CA ASP A 145 -13.15 -7.01 9.91
C ASP A 145 -13.99 -7.46 11.10
N LEU A 146 -13.79 -8.70 11.57
CA LEU A 146 -14.40 -9.20 12.80
C LEU A 146 -13.35 -9.90 13.67
N LEU A 147 -13.39 -9.62 14.97
CA LEU A 147 -12.75 -10.47 15.96
C LEU A 147 -13.84 -11.18 16.76
N LEU A 148 -13.79 -12.50 16.80
CA LEU A 148 -14.73 -13.35 17.53
C LEU A 148 -14.04 -14.04 18.69
N ARG A 149 -14.80 -14.35 19.74
CA ARG A 149 -14.37 -15.19 20.86
C ARG A 149 -14.83 -16.61 20.60
N ASN A 150 -13.90 -17.56 20.68
CA ASN A 150 -14.19 -18.99 20.60
C ASN A 150 -14.52 -19.50 22.02
N PRO A 151 -15.65 -20.21 22.23
CA PRO A 151 -15.99 -20.82 23.52
C PRO A 151 -14.97 -21.86 24.00
N GLU A 152 -14.24 -22.49 23.08
CA GLU A 152 -13.14 -23.43 23.40
C GLU A 152 -11.85 -22.71 23.85
N GLY A 153 -11.84 -21.37 23.80
CA GLY A 153 -10.71 -20.52 24.14
C GLY A 153 -10.07 -19.87 22.92
N GLY A 154 -9.40 -18.74 23.16
CA GLY A 154 -8.76 -17.95 22.10
C GLY A 154 -9.74 -17.06 21.31
N THR A 155 -9.31 -16.61 20.14
CA THR A 155 -10.07 -15.73 19.25
C THR A 155 -9.99 -16.16 17.80
N ILE A 156 -10.95 -15.69 16.99
CA ILE A 156 -10.99 -15.91 15.56
C ILE A 156 -10.96 -14.55 14.86
N ALA A 157 -9.93 -14.32 14.05
CA ALA A 157 -9.84 -13.17 13.15
C ALA A 157 -10.54 -13.52 11.85
N VAL A 158 -11.54 -12.73 11.45
CA VAL A 158 -12.28 -12.92 10.20
C VAL A 158 -11.93 -11.77 9.27
N GLU A 159 -11.51 -12.09 8.06
CA GLU A 159 -11.34 -11.14 6.96
C GLU A 159 -12.45 -11.39 5.92
N VAL A 160 -13.18 -10.34 5.56
CA VAL A 160 -14.37 -10.39 4.70
C VAL A 160 -14.05 -9.76 3.35
N LYS A 161 -14.26 -10.49 2.27
CA LYS A 161 -14.15 -9.97 0.90
C LYS A 161 -15.41 -10.26 0.11
N ARG A 162 -15.77 -9.38 -0.83
CA ARG A 162 -16.78 -9.76 -1.83
C ARG A 162 -16.23 -10.87 -2.74
N ARG A 163 -14.98 -10.70 -3.20
CA ARG A 163 -14.22 -11.68 -3.99
C ARG A 163 -12.85 -11.89 -3.35
N GLY A 164 -12.61 -13.08 -2.81
CA GLY A 164 -11.36 -13.47 -2.20
C GLY A 164 -10.27 -13.74 -3.23
N ASP A 165 -9.16 -13.02 -3.10
CA ASP A 165 -7.91 -13.21 -3.82
C ASP A 165 -6.72 -13.31 -2.85
N ILE A 166 -5.50 -13.41 -3.39
CA ILE A 166 -4.30 -13.65 -2.59
C ILE A 166 -4.00 -12.51 -1.62
N ASP A 167 -4.34 -11.28 -1.99
CA ASP A 167 -4.13 -10.08 -1.16
C ASP A 167 -4.92 -10.19 0.16
N GLY A 168 -6.13 -10.75 0.12
CA GLY A 168 -6.93 -11.02 1.32
C GLY A 168 -6.32 -12.10 2.22
N VAL A 169 -5.72 -13.14 1.64
CA VAL A 169 -5.01 -14.19 2.39
C VAL A 169 -3.77 -13.62 3.07
N GLU A 170 -2.94 -12.87 2.34
CA GLU A 170 -1.75 -12.21 2.89
C GLU A 170 -2.10 -11.21 3.99
N GLN A 171 -3.22 -10.49 3.84
CA GLN A 171 -3.75 -9.61 4.87
C GLN A 171 -4.14 -10.40 6.13
N LEU A 172 -4.92 -11.49 6.01
CA LEU A 172 -5.30 -12.34 7.13
C LEU A 172 -4.08 -12.95 7.83
N THR A 173 -3.09 -13.45 7.09
CA THR A 173 -1.84 -14.00 7.65
C THR A 173 -1.12 -12.98 8.53
N ARG A 174 -0.98 -11.72 8.07
CA ARG A 174 -0.36 -10.66 8.86
C ARG A 174 -1.14 -10.35 10.15
N TYR A 175 -2.47 -10.44 10.12
CA TYR A 175 -3.27 -10.28 11.33
C TYR A 175 -3.03 -11.41 12.33
N LEU A 176 -2.98 -12.65 11.89
CA LEU A 176 -2.72 -13.81 12.76
C LEU A 176 -1.35 -13.70 13.44
N GLU A 177 -0.31 -13.33 12.69
CA GLU A 177 1.03 -13.11 13.24
C GLU A 177 1.09 -11.98 14.28
N LEU A 178 0.32 -10.91 14.06
CA LEU A 178 0.29 -9.76 14.96
C LEU A 178 -0.52 -10.06 16.22
N LEU A 179 -1.76 -10.54 16.06
CA LEU A 179 -2.69 -10.81 17.17
C LEU A 179 -2.25 -11.99 18.02
N GLY A 180 -1.60 -12.99 17.42
CA GLY A 180 -1.05 -14.15 18.15
C GLY A 180 0.03 -13.78 19.17
N ARG A 181 0.57 -12.55 19.15
CA ARG A 181 1.54 -12.06 20.13
C ARG A 181 0.88 -11.56 21.43
N ASP A 182 -0.43 -11.30 21.42
CA ASP A 182 -1.17 -10.88 22.61
C ASP A 182 -1.73 -12.11 23.36
N PRO A 183 -1.24 -12.39 24.59
CA PRO A 183 -1.72 -13.52 25.39
C PRO A 183 -3.22 -13.48 25.72
N HIS A 184 -3.87 -12.31 25.67
CA HIS A 184 -5.32 -12.18 25.93
C HIS A 184 -6.18 -12.58 24.72
N LEU A 185 -5.58 -12.61 23.53
CA LEU A 185 -6.23 -12.98 22.28
C LEU A 185 -5.85 -14.40 21.85
N ALA A 186 -4.63 -14.83 22.17
CA ALA A 186 -4.11 -16.13 21.80
C ALA A 186 -4.87 -17.31 22.47
N PRO A 187 -5.00 -18.47 21.79
CA PRO A 187 -4.62 -18.70 20.38
C PRO A 187 -5.53 -17.93 19.42
N VAL A 188 -5.00 -17.51 18.26
CA VAL A 188 -5.76 -16.82 17.22
C VAL A 188 -5.84 -17.68 15.98
N THR A 189 -7.05 -17.99 15.51
CA THR A 189 -7.28 -18.66 14.21
C THR A 189 -7.88 -17.70 13.20
N GLY A 190 -7.76 -18.03 11.92
CA GLY A 190 -8.22 -17.17 10.81
C GLY A 190 -9.39 -17.78 10.06
N VAL A 191 -10.36 -16.94 9.69
CA VAL A 191 -11.42 -17.26 8.73
C VAL A 191 -11.37 -16.25 7.60
N PHE A 192 -11.23 -16.74 6.37
CA PHE A 192 -11.33 -15.91 5.17
C PHE A 192 -12.73 -16.08 4.57
N ALA A 193 -13.60 -15.10 4.78
CA ALA A 193 -15.00 -15.15 4.38
C ALA A 193 -15.21 -14.38 3.08
N ALA A 194 -15.60 -15.07 2.00
CA ALA A 194 -15.96 -14.41 0.75
C ALA A 194 -17.09 -15.12 0.00
N GLN A 195 -17.83 -14.37 -0.82
CA GLN A 195 -18.87 -14.97 -1.68
C GLN A 195 -18.25 -15.84 -2.78
N GLU A 196 -17.10 -15.41 -3.31
CA GLU A 196 -16.31 -16.14 -4.30
C GLU A 196 -14.85 -16.13 -3.87
N ILE A 197 -14.18 -17.28 -3.80
CA ILE A 197 -12.74 -17.38 -3.55
C ILE A 197 -12.06 -17.92 -4.81
N LYS A 198 -11.10 -17.16 -5.36
CA LYS A 198 -10.32 -17.59 -6.53
C LYS A 198 -9.45 -18.81 -6.19
N PRO A 199 -9.15 -19.71 -7.14
CA PRO A 199 -8.41 -20.95 -6.86
C PRO A 199 -7.07 -20.74 -6.15
N GLN A 200 -6.33 -19.69 -6.48
CA GLN A 200 -5.04 -19.38 -5.86
C GLN A 200 -5.13 -18.89 -4.39
N ALA A 201 -6.34 -18.56 -3.93
CA ALA A 201 -6.60 -18.05 -2.58
C ALA A 201 -7.37 -19.06 -1.70
N ARG A 202 -7.61 -20.28 -2.20
CA ARG A 202 -8.14 -21.41 -1.43
C ARG A 202 -6.99 -22.24 -0.88
#